data_AF-A0A9X3AEW1-F1
#
_entry.id   AF-A0A9X3AEW1-F1
#
_cell.length_a   1.000
_cell.length_b   1.000
_cell.length_c   1.000
_cell.angle_alpha   90.00
_cell.angle_beta   90.00
_cell.angle_gamma   90.00
#
_symmetry.space_group_name_H-M   'P 1'
#
loop_
_entity.id
_entity.type
_entity.pdbx_description
1 polymer ?
#
loop_
_entity_poly.entity_id
_entity_poly.type
_entity_poly.pdbx_seq_one_letter_code
_entity_poly.pdbx_strand_id
1 'polypeptide(L)'
;MQDNDSDEIDVSAGVTKRVVDLRRKKAESSQLRGLVDDPDMLAVRIEGQRRTITRGMWFFLTLGLGFTTAGVQDFLAGHRPITDPLWWAAWLAEPMLAGILIMLLVFESEVLSHGLAVDDVWVRRLKRTLLTSTLFMNVWPALAPIWGTGKAFEFGNLAIHLIVPLVVFMVAEVMPVIQQRMNEAILKAYRAAKTTPPRPELAPATPPPALVTATRLKLPESLTSAIKAKAAEVASEGRTLTVDDVRATVRVSADMAEQIVREVHTNNGHAFTR
;
A
#
# COMPACT_ATOMS: atom_id res chain seq x y z
N MET A 1 34.11 21.10 -12.36
CA MET A 1 33.14 21.54 -13.38
C MET A 1 33.23 20.49 -14.47
N GLN A 2 32.40 19.45 -14.36
CA GLN A 2 32.37 18.32 -15.30
C GLN A 2 31.24 18.64 -16.28
N ASP A 3 31.56 18.70 -17.56
CA ASP A 3 30.67 19.15 -18.62
C ASP A 3 29.38 18.33 -18.69
N ASN A 4 28.28 19.06 -18.82
CA ASN A 4 26.91 18.56 -18.85
C ASN A 4 26.51 18.19 -20.29
N ASP A 5 27.34 17.39 -20.96
CA ASP A 5 27.30 17.14 -22.41
C ASP A 5 26.51 15.86 -22.80
N SER A 6 25.70 15.29 -21.90
CA SER A 6 25.23 13.89 -22.04
C SER A 6 23.87 13.68 -22.71
N ASP A 7 23.14 14.74 -23.05
CA ASP A 7 21.74 14.67 -23.52
C ASP A 7 21.48 15.22 -24.94
N GLU A 8 22.51 15.63 -25.67
CA GLU A 8 22.36 16.09 -27.06
C GLU A 8 22.06 14.89 -27.99
N ILE A 9 21.03 15.04 -28.84
CA ILE A 9 20.59 13.99 -29.76
C ILE A 9 21.51 14.01 -30.99
N ASP A 10 22.47 13.09 -31.03
CA ASP A 10 23.30 12.83 -32.21
C ASP A 10 22.90 11.51 -32.87
N VAL A 11 22.11 11.60 -33.94
CA VAL A 11 21.63 10.44 -34.70
C VAL A 11 22.79 9.74 -35.42
N SER A 12 23.82 10.48 -35.83
CA SER A 12 24.98 9.94 -36.54
C SER A 12 25.92 9.13 -35.62
N ALA A 13 25.99 9.51 -34.34
CA ALA A 13 26.68 8.77 -33.29
C ALA A 13 25.79 7.72 -32.58
N GLY A 14 24.55 7.51 -33.03
CA GLY A 14 23.62 6.54 -32.44
C GLY A 14 22.95 7.00 -31.13
N VAL A 15 23.15 8.25 -30.71
CA VAL A 15 22.46 8.90 -29.58
C VAL A 15 21.09 9.40 -30.04
N THR A 16 20.20 8.45 -30.29
CA THR A 16 18.81 8.76 -30.65
C THR A 16 18.04 9.28 -29.42
N LYS A 17 16.92 9.95 -29.64
CA LYS A 17 15.97 10.35 -28.58
C LYS A 17 15.64 9.19 -27.62
N ARG A 18 15.51 7.98 -28.15
CA ARG A 18 15.22 6.77 -27.37
C ARG A 18 16.40 6.39 -26.45
N VAL A 19 17.64 6.63 -26.87
CA VAL A 19 18.84 6.41 -26.06
C VAL A 19 18.93 7.43 -24.93
N VAL A 20 18.68 8.71 -25.21
CA VAL A 20 18.64 9.78 -24.20
C VAL A 20 17.54 9.50 -23.16
N ASP A 21 16.32 9.15 -23.60
CA ASP A 21 15.22 8.79 -22.71
C ASP A 21 15.55 7.57 -21.83
N LEU A 22 16.23 6.55 -22.38
CA LEU A 22 16.67 5.38 -21.62
C LEU A 22 17.79 5.72 -20.62
N ARG A 23 18.72 6.61 -20.97
CA ARG A 23 19.74 7.12 -20.04
C ARG A 23 19.11 7.87 -18.88
N ARG A 24 18.14 8.75 -19.15
CA ARG A 24 17.38 9.46 -18.11
C ARG A 24 16.66 8.47 -17.18
N LYS A 25 15.93 7.50 -17.74
CA LYS A 25 15.26 6.45 -16.96
C LYS A 25 16.24 5.61 -16.14
N LYS A 26 17.44 5.33 -16.66
CA LYS A 26 18.49 4.61 -15.94
C LYS A 26 19.05 5.45 -14.78
N ALA A 27 19.30 6.73 -15.00
CA ALA A 27 19.79 7.65 -13.97
C ALA A 27 18.74 7.80 -12.84
N GLU A 28 17.48 8.01 -13.21
CA GLU A 28 16.35 8.03 -12.28
C GLU A 28 16.25 6.72 -11.49
N SER A 29 16.33 5.56 -12.18
CA SER A 29 16.34 4.25 -11.53
C SER A 29 17.53 4.06 -10.58
N SER A 30 18.72 4.60 -10.90
CA SER A 30 19.88 4.52 -10.00
C SER A 30 19.71 5.37 -8.74
N GLN A 31 19.05 6.52 -8.84
CA GLN A 31 18.72 7.35 -7.67
C GLN A 31 17.62 6.70 -6.83
N LEU A 32 16.60 6.13 -7.49
CA LEU A 32 15.53 5.38 -6.82
C LEU A 32 16.05 4.12 -6.13
N ARG A 33 17.05 3.41 -6.69
CA ARG A 33 17.70 2.28 -6.03
C ARG A 33 18.30 2.69 -4.69
N GLY A 34 18.91 3.88 -4.60
CA GLY A 34 19.43 4.42 -3.35
C GLY A 34 18.35 4.59 -2.25
N LEU A 35 17.14 4.98 -2.62
CA LEU A 35 15.99 5.10 -1.69
C LEU A 35 15.30 3.76 -1.42
N VAL A 36 15.32 2.83 -2.38
CA VAL A 36 14.72 1.50 -2.24
C VAL A 36 15.59 0.58 -1.38
N ASP A 37 16.91 0.74 -1.45
CA ASP A 37 17.90 0.00 -0.66
C ASP A 37 18.10 0.62 0.74
N ASP A 38 17.38 1.71 1.06
CA ASP A 38 17.36 2.29 2.40
C ASP A 38 16.76 1.28 3.38
N PRO A 39 17.52 0.87 4.43
CA PRO A 39 17.04 -0.09 5.41
C PRO A 39 15.76 0.33 6.13
N ASP A 40 15.53 1.64 6.31
CA ASP A 40 14.31 2.14 6.95
C ASP A 40 13.10 2.01 6.02
N MET A 41 13.30 2.22 4.72
CA MET A 41 12.26 1.97 3.71
C MET A 41 11.92 0.48 3.57
N LEU A 42 12.92 -0.40 3.71
CA LEU A 42 12.69 -1.85 3.78
C LEU A 42 11.88 -2.23 5.02
N ALA A 43 12.20 -1.67 6.19
CA ALA A 43 11.45 -1.92 7.42
C ALA A 43 9.99 -1.47 7.30
N VAL A 44 9.73 -0.29 6.74
CA VAL A 44 8.37 0.23 6.49
C VAL A 44 7.59 -0.69 5.54
N ARG A 45 8.22 -1.17 4.46
CA ARG A 45 7.58 -2.11 3.52
C ARG A 45 7.21 -3.42 4.18
N ILE A 46 8.12 -4.00 4.99
CA ILE A 46 7.87 -5.25 5.70
C ILE A 46 6.72 -5.06 6.70
N GLU A 47 6.69 -3.96 7.44
CA GLU A 47 5.61 -3.67 8.40
C GLU A 47 4.26 -3.46 7.69
N GLY A 48 4.24 -2.74 6.56
CA GLY A 48 3.04 -2.58 5.74
C GLY A 48 2.51 -3.92 5.17
N GLN A 49 3.42 -4.78 4.70
CA GLN A 49 3.09 -6.12 4.22
C GLN A 49 2.58 -7.01 5.34
N ARG A 50 3.23 -6.99 6.52
CA ARG A 50 2.79 -7.70 7.73
C ARG A 50 1.37 -7.30 8.12
N ARG A 51 1.06 -5.99 8.14
CA ARG A 51 -0.29 -5.49 8.45
C ARG A 51 -1.31 -5.98 7.43
N THR A 52 -0.98 -5.97 6.14
CA THR A 52 -1.88 -6.42 5.07
C THR A 52 -2.17 -7.92 5.18
N ILE A 53 -1.14 -8.74 5.34
CA ILE A 53 -1.27 -10.20 5.51
C ILE A 53 -2.09 -10.51 6.75
N THR A 54 -1.77 -9.87 7.88
CA THR A 54 -2.49 -10.08 9.15
C THR A 54 -3.97 -9.75 9.00
N ARG A 55 -4.33 -8.62 8.38
CA ARG A 55 -5.73 -8.26 8.12
C ARG A 55 -6.43 -9.26 7.20
N GLY A 56 -5.75 -9.72 6.14
CA GLY A 56 -6.28 -10.75 5.24
C GLY A 56 -6.55 -12.07 5.96
N MET A 57 -5.61 -12.53 6.79
CA MET A 57 -5.77 -13.74 7.59
C MET A 57 -6.95 -13.63 8.56
N TRP A 58 -7.06 -12.51 9.30
CA TRP A 58 -8.20 -12.28 10.20
C TRP A 58 -9.54 -12.23 9.47
N PHE A 59 -9.58 -11.65 8.27
CA PHE A 59 -10.78 -11.64 7.43
C PHE A 59 -11.22 -13.07 7.08
N PHE A 60 -10.32 -13.90 6.54
CA PHE A 60 -10.63 -15.27 6.16
C PHE A 60 -10.91 -16.17 7.37
N LEU A 61 -10.21 -15.96 8.49
CA LEU A 61 -10.46 -16.66 9.74
C LEU A 61 -11.86 -16.34 10.28
N THR A 62 -12.27 -15.07 10.25
CA THR A 62 -13.62 -14.66 10.66
C THR A 62 -14.70 -15.26 9.76
N LEU A 63 -14.48 -15.25 8.45
CA LEU A 63 -15.43 -15.82 7.49
C LEU A 63 -15.58 -17.33 7.69
N GLY A 64 -14.46 -18.05 7.81
CA GLY A 64 -14.47 -19.48 8.05
C GLY A 64 -15.04 -19.84 9.43
N LEU A 65 -14.77 -19.04 10.46
CA LEU A 65 -15.39 -19.21 11.78
C LEU A 65 -16.90 -18.98 11.75
N GLY A 66 -17.38 -18.02 10.96
CA GLY A 66 -18.82 -17.83 10.73
C GLY A 66 -19.46 -19.07 10.10
N PHE A 67 -18.79 -19.68 9.11
CA PHE A 67 -19.24 -20.92 8.49
C PHE A 67 -19.27 -22.09 9.49
N THR A 68 -18.19 -22.32 10.25
CA THR A 68 -18.15 -23.42 11.23
C THR A 68 -19.14 -23.19 12.36
N THR A 69 -19.37 -21.94 12.76
CA THR A 69 -20.36 -21.58 13.77
C THR A 69 -21.77 -21.91 13.30
N ALA A 70 -22.11 -21.60 12.03
CA ALA A 70 -23.40 -21.97 11.48
C ALA A 70 -23.60 -23.48 11.43
N GLY A 71 -22.57 -24.25 11.04
CA GLY A 71 -22.61 -25.72 11.02
C GLY A 71 -22.80 -26.33 12.42
N VAL A 72 -22.05 -25.83 13.41
CA VAL A 72 -22.20 -26.24 14.83
C VAL A 72 -23.56 -25.84 15.37
N GLN A 73 -24.05 -24.66 15.01
CA GLN A 73 -25.35 -24.18 15.45
C GLN A 73 -26.48 -25.06 14.93
N ASP A 74 -26.49 -25.40 13.65
CA ASP A 74 -27.47 -26.31 13.05
C ASP A 74 -27.43 -27.70 13.73
N PHE A 75 -26.22 -28.22 13.97
CA PHE A 75 -26.02 -29.49 14.68
C PHE A 75 -26.58 -29.48 16.11
N LEU A 76 -26.25 -28.46 16.91
CA LEU A 76 -26.66 -28.38 18.32
C LEU A 76 -28.12 -27.99 18.49
N ALA A 77 -28.63 -27.08 17.66
CA ALA A 77 -30.02 -26.66 17.67
C ALA A 77 -30.93 -27.81 17.25
N GLY A 78 -30.54 -28.57 16.23
CA GLY A 78 -31.31 -29.69 15.70
C GLY A 78 -32.71 -29.24 15.28
N HIS A 79 -33.74 -29.84 15.85
CA HIS A 79 -35.15 -29.53 15.52
C HIS A 79 -35.76 -28.40 16.38
N ARG A 80 -34.96 -27.66 17.15
CA ARG A 80 -35.48 -26.60 18.02
C ARG A 80 -36.01 -25.41 17.21
N PRO A 81 -37.14 -24.80 17.64
CA PRO A 81 -37.62 -23.57 17.02
C PRO A 81 -36.77 -22.37 17.43
N ILE A 82 -36.80 -21.31 16.62
CA ILE A 82 -36.08 -20.04 16.89
C ILE A 82 -36.53 -19.34 18.19
N THR A 83 -37.69 -19.72 18.74
CA THR A 83 -38.21 -19.20 20.02
C THR A 83 -37.59 -19.88 21.25
N ASP A 84 -36.88 -21.00 21.07
CA ASP A 84 -36.20 -21.70 22.16
C ASP A 84 -34.89 -20.96 22.51
N PRO A 85 -34.67 -20.55 23.77
CA PRO A 85 -33.40 -19.95 24.20
C PRO A 85 -32.17 -20.81 23.86
N LEU A 86 -32.30 -22.13 23.86
CA LEU A 86 -31.20 -23.04 23.51
C LEU A 86 -30.82 -22.97 22.03
N TRP A 87 -31.75 -22.58 21.14
CA TRP A 87 -31.44 -22.33 19.74
C TRP A 87 -30.44 -21.18 19.58
N TRP A 88 -30.60 -20.14 20.40
CA TRP A 88 -29.66 -19.01 20.47
C TRP A 88 -28.37 -19.37 21.18
N ALA A 89 -28.43 -20.16 22.26
CA ALA A 89 -27.24 -20.61 22.97
C ALA A 89 -26.29 -21.43 22.08
N ALA A 90 -26.83 -22.17 21.11
CA ALA A 90 -26.03 -22.92 20.13
C ALA A 90 -25.11 -22.04 19.28
N TRP A 91 -25.47 -20.76 19.03
CA TRP A 91 -24.59 -19.80 18.34
C TRP A 91 -23.31 -19.46 19.13
N LEU A 92 -23.30 -19.66 20.46
CA LEU A 92 -22.16 -19.32 21.31
C LEU A 92 -21.17 -20.47 21.48
N ALA A 93 -21.58 -21.71 21.17
CA ALA A 93 -20.75 -22.88 21.41
C ALA A 93 -19.42 -22.84 20.63
N GLU A 94 -19.49 -22.58 19.33
CA GLU A 94 -18.31 -22.50 18.49
C GLU A 94 -17.44 -21.27 18.81
N PRO A 95 -17.96 -20.03 18.93
CA PRO A 95 -17.16 -18.88 19.36
C PRO A 95 -16.45 -19.08 20.70
N MET A 96 -17.03 -19.85 21.61
CA MET A 96 -16.38 -20.20 22.88
C MET A 96 -15.16 -21.11 22.65
N LEU A 97 -15.31 -22.20 21.89
CA LEU A 97 -14.21 -23.14 21.59
C LEU A 97 -13.12 -22.47 20.75
N ALA A 98 -13.51 -21.80 19.66
CA ALA A 98 -12.61 -21.07 18.79
C ALA A 98 -11.96 -19.89 19.51
N GLY A 99 -12.69 -19.18 20.37
CA GLY A 99 -12.13 -18.10 21.18
C GLY A 99 -11.02 -18.58 22.11
N ILE A 100 -11.22 -19.70 22.80
CA ILE A 100 -10.17 -20.32 23.62
C ILE A 100 -8.97 -20.73 22.75
N LEU A 101 -9.21 -21.35 21.58
CA LEU A 101 -8.14 -21.73 20.66
C LEU A 101 -7.34 -20.52 20.16
N ILE A 102 -8.03 -19.45 19.74
CA ILE A 102 -7.40 -18.20 19.29
C ILE A 102 -6.58 -17.59 20.43
N MET A 103 -7.09 -17.58 21.67
CA MET A 103 -6.35 -17.08 22.83
C MET A 103 -5.07 -17.89 23.08
N LEU A 104 -5.11 -19.22 22.91
CA LEU A 104 -3.90 -20.07 22.99
C LEU A 104 -2.91 -19.74 21.87
N LEU A 105 -3.37 -19.52 20.64
CA LEU A 105 -2.51 -19.16 19.51
C LEU A 105 -1.90 -17.76 19.68
N VAL A 106 -2.65 -16.81 20.22
CA VAL A 106 -2.13 -15.47 20.58
C VAL A 106 -1.08 -15.60 21.68
N PHE A 107 -1.34 -16.40 22.70
CA PHE A 107 -0.35 -16.71 23.74
C PHE A 107 0.93 -17.33 23.16
N GLU A 108 0.81 -18.34 22.29
CA GLU A 108 1.95 -18.96 21.61
C GLU A 108 2.72 -17.94 20.77
N SER A 109 2.01 -17.09 20.02
CA SER A 109 2.61 -16.02 19.22
C SER A 109 3.39 -15.03 20.08
N GLU A 110 2.83 -14.63 21.23
CA GLU A 110 3.49 -13.71 22.16
C GLU A 110 4.77 -14.35 22.71
N VAL A 111 4.70 -15.57 23.22
CA VAL A 111 5.87 -16.29 23.77
C VAL A 111 6.95 -16.51 22.70
N LEU A 112 6.55 -16.88 21.49
CA LEU A 112 7.46 -17.02 20.33
C LEU A 112 8.12 -15.69 19.95
N SER A 113 7.43 -14.56 20.10
CA SER A 113 8.01 -13.24 19.81
C SER A 113 9.16 -12.87 20.75
N HIS A 114 9.17 -13.44 21.96
CA HIS A 114 10.27 -13.34 22.93
C HIS A 114 11.37 -14.40 22.73
N GLY A 115 11.28 -15.20 21.67
CA GLY A 115 12.27 -16.24 21.34
C GLY A 115 12.15 -17.51 22.19
N LEU A 116 11.04 -17.70 22.90
CA LEU A 116 10.76 -18.88 23.70
C LEU A 116 9.85 -19.83 22.92
N ALA A 117 10.21 -21.12 22.88
CA ALA A 117 9.37 -22.14 22.27
C ALA A 117 8.33 -22.66 23.28
N VAL A 118 7.07 -22.75 22.86
CA VAL A 118 5.99 -23.38 23.65
C VAL A 118 5.92 -24.87 23.29
N ASP A 119 6.68 -25.70 24.01
CA ASP A 119 6.66 -27.16 23.86
C ASP A 119 6.02 -27.83 25.08
N ASP A 120 4.74 -27.54 25.32
CA ASP A 120 3.97 -28.14 26.41
C ASP A 120 2.90 -29.13 25.90
N VAL A 121 2.81 -30.28 26.55
CA VAL A 121 1.91 -31.38 26.17
C VAL A 121 0.44 -31.00 26.41
N TRP A 122 0.13 -30.25 27.46
CA TRP A 122 -1.24 -29.83 27.77
C TRP A 122 -1.74 -28.78 26.80
N VAL A 123 -0.87 -27.84 26.39
CA VAL A 123 -1.20 -26.89 25.31
C VAL A 123 -1.55 -27.65 24.03
N ARG A 124 -0.71 -28.60 23.60
CA ARG A 124 -0.99 -29.42 22.41
C ARG A 124 -2.28 -30.24 22.54
N ARG A 125 -2.51 -30.86 23.69
CA ARG A 125 -3.73 -31.64 23.94
C ARG A 125 -4.96 -30.75 23.89
N LEU A 126 -4.94 -29.59 24.54
CA LEU A 126 -6.06 -28.65 24.54
C LEU A 126 -6.37 -28.16 23.12
N LYS A 127 -5.36 -27.74 22.35
CA LYS A 127 -5.55 -27.38 20.93
C LYS A 127 -6.22 -28.51 20.15
N ARG A 128 -5.68 -29.72 20.23
CA ARG A 128 -6.23 -30.89 19.53
C ARG A 128 -7.65 -31.21 19.95
N THR A 129 -7.98 -31.12 21.24
CA THR A 129 -9.32 -31.39 21.75
C THR A 129 -10.33 -30.36 21.22
N LEU A 130 -10.00 -29.06 21.29
CA LEU A 130 -10.86 -27.99 20.76
C LEU A 130 -11.13 -28.20 19.27
N LEU A 131 -10.07 -28.45 18.51
CA LEU A 131 -10.15 -28.68 17.06
C LEU A 131 -10.95 -29.90 16.69
N THR A 132 -10.70 -31.02 17.36
CA THR A 132 -11.41 -32.28 17.10
C THR A 132 -12.89 -32.13 17.43
N SER A 133 -13.22 -31.37 18.49
CA SER A 133 -14.60 -31.10 18.85
C SER A 133 -15.33 -30.30 17.78
N THR A 134 -14.78 -29.16 17.35
CA THR A 134 -15.33 -28.35 16.25
C THR A 134 -15.46 -29.13 14.96
N LEU A 135 -14.41 -29.88 14.59
CA LEU A 135 -14.39 -30.68 13.37
C LEU A 135 -15.46 -31.78 13.42
N PHE A 136 -15.57 -32.48 14.56
CA PHE A 136 -16.57 -33.51 14.76
C PHE A 136 -17.98 -32.94 14.57
N MET A 137 -18.30 -31.81 15.20
CA MET A 137 -19.62 -31.20 15.10
C MET A 137 -19.97 -30.74 13.67
N ASN A 138 -18.97 -30.29 12.89
CA ASN A 138 -19.19 -29.91 11.48
C ASN A 138 -19.32 -31.13 10.55
N VAL A 139 -18.50 -32.16 10.75
CA VAL A 139 -18.40 -33.29 9.82
C VAL A 139 -19.45 -34.37 10.10
N TRP A 140 -19.80 -34.58 11.38
CA TRP A 140 -20.72 -35.65 11.78
C TRP A 140 -22.09 -35.59 11.09
N PRO A 141 -22.77 -34.43 10.96
CA PRO A 141 -24.04 -34.33 10.24
C PRO A 141 -23.93 -34.76 8.78
N ALA A 142 -22.82 -34.42 8.12
CA ALA A 142 -22.57 -34.79 6.71
C ALA A 142 -22.29 -36.29 6.54
N LEU A 143 -21.83 -36.96 7.60
CA LEU A 143 -21.57 -38.39 7.65
C LEU A 143 -22.84 -39.19 7.94
N ALA A 144 -23.75 -38.69 8.78
CA ALA A 144 -24.97 -39.40 9.21
C ALA A 144 -25.81 -40.11 8.10
N PRO A 145 -25.90 -39.62 6.84
CA PRO A 145 -26.53 -40.34 5.72
C PRO A 145 -25.97 -41.73 5.43
N ILE A 146 -24.67 -41.97 5.64
CA ILE A 146 -24.01 -43.25 5.35
C ILE A 146 -24.57 -44.39 6.22
N TRP A 147 -25.06 -44.09 7.43
CA TRP A 147 -25.55 -45.08 8.40
C TRP A 147 -27.07 -45.28 8.40
N GLY A 148 -27.77 -44.83 7.35
CA GLY A 148 -29.17 -45.22 7.12
C GLY A 148 -30.23 -44.22 7.55
N THR A 149 -29.94 -42.91 7.52
CA THR A 149 -30.97 -41.87 7.75
C THR A 149 -31.93 -41.67 6.56
N GLY A 150 -31.85 -42.49 5.51
CA GLY A 150 -32.73 -42.43 4.33
C GLY A 150 -32.43 -41.29 3.36
N LYS A 151 -31.43 -40.44 3.64
CA LYS A 151 -30.95 -39.37 2.77
C LYS A 151 -29.79 -39.86 1.89
N ALA A 152 -29.68 -39.32 0.67
CA ALA A 152 -28.53 -39.59 -0.19
C ALA A 152 -27.25 -38.98 0.42
N PHE A 153 -26.16 -39.73 0.37
CA PHE A 153 -24.86 -39.23 0.78
C PHE A 153 -24.32 -38.27 -0.29
N GLU A 154 -24.04 -37.02 0.11
CA GLU A 154 -23.52 -35.98 -0.77
C GLU A 154 -22.06 -35.68 -0.44
N PHE A 155 -21.16 -36.14 -1.31
CA PHE A 155 -19.72 -35.94 -1.12
C PHE A 155 -19.33 -34.46 -1.05
N GLY A 156 -19.98 -33.60 -1.84
CA GLY A 156 -19.73 -32.15 -1.80
C GLY A 156 -20.05 -31.52 -0.45
N ASN A 157 -21.14 -31.96 0.19
CA ASN A 157 -21.53 -31.48 1.52
C ASN A 157 -20.52 -31.94 2.60
N LEU A 158 -20.04 -33.18 2.51
CA LEU A 158 -18.96 -33.65 3.38
C LEU A 158 -17.67 -32.85 3.16
N ALA A 159 -17.30 -32.63 1.90
CA ALA A 159 -16.07 -31.95 1.54
C ALA A 159 -16.03 -30.53 2.11
N ILE A 160 -17.10 -29.74 1.97
CA ILE A 160 -17.11 -28.36 2.48
C ILE A 160 -17.04 -28.30 4.01
N HIS A 161 -17.78 -29.16 4.72
CA HIS A 161 -17.78 -29.21 6.18
C HIS A 161 -16.51 -29.82 6.79
N LEU A 162 -15.67 -30.47 5.99
CA LEU A 162 -14.34 -30.96 6.38
C LEU A 162 -13.25 -29.94 6.04
N ILE A 163 -13.25 -29.41 4.82
CA ILE A 163 -12.18 -28.56 4.30
C ILE A 163 -12.20 -27.20 4.99
N VAL A 164 -13.38 -26.59 5.20
CA VAL A 164 -13.44 -25.24 5.78
C VAL A 164 -12.85 -25.20 7.20
N PRO A 165 -13.26 -26.05 8.16
CA PRO A 165 -12.63 -26.06 9.49
C PRO A 165 -11.13 -26.36 9.45
N LEU A 166 -10.70 -27.27 8.57
CA LEU A 166 -9.29 -27.62 8.43
C LEU A 166 -8.46 -26.42 7.94
N VAL A 167 -8.94 -25.71 6.93
CA VAL A 167 -8.28 -24.51 6.40
C VAL A 167 -8.24 -23.40 7.44
N VAL A 168 -9.34 -23.15 8.15
CA VAL A 168 -9.39 -22.15 9.24
C VAL A 168 -8.34 -22.45 10.30
N PHE A 169 -8.26 -23.71 10.73
CA PHE A 169 -7.25 -24.13 11.69
C PHE A 169 -5.83 -23.93 11.16
N MET A 170 -5.55 -24.37 9.93
CA MET A 170 -4.22 -24.23 9.34
C MET A 170 -3.82 -22.76 9.19
N VAL A 171 -4.75 -21.88 8.81
CA VAL A 171 -4.53 -20.42 8.77
C VAL A 171 -4.19 -19.89 10.16
N ALA A 172 -4.91 -20.34 11.19
CA ALA A 172 -4.68 -19.92 12.57
C ALA A 172 -3.32 -20.40 13.10
N GLU A 173 -2.92 -21.64 12.82
CA GLU A 173 -1.63 -22.23 13.26
C GLU A 173 -0.43 -21.62 12.51
N VAL A 174 -0.62 -21.16 11.27
CA VAL A 174 0.44 -20.50 10.48
C VAL A 174 0.69 -19.06 10.93
N MET A 175 -0.27 -18.41 11.59
CA MET A 175 -0.18 -17.01 11.99
C MET A 175 1.03 -16.70 12.91
N PRO A 176 1.30 -17.45 14.00
CA PRO A 176 2.49 -17.23 14.83
C PRO A 176 3.79 -17.36 14.03
N VAL A 177 3.86 -18.33 13.10
CA VAL A 177 5.04 -18.56 12.27
C VAL A 177 5.31 -17.39 11.33
N ILE A 178 4.27 -16.87 10.66
CA ILE A 178 4.40 -15.69 9.79
C ILE A 178 4.90 -14.49 10.60
N GLN A 179 4.33 -14.26 11.79
CA GLN A 179 4.76 -13.15 12.65
C GLN A 179 6.22 -13.28 13.06
N GLN A 180 6.66 -14.47 13.47
CA GLN A 180 8.05 -14.73 13.81
C GLN A 180 8.99 -14.45 12.63
N ARG A 181 8.67 -14.95 11.44
CA ARG A 181 9.51 -14.75 10.25
C ARG A 181 9.59 -13.28 9.82
N MET A 182 8.48 -12.54 9.93
CA MET A 182 8.48 -11.10 9.68
C MET A 182 9.35 -10.35 10.70
N ASN A 183 9.26 -10.70 11.99
CA ASN A 183 10.09 -10.11 13.04
C ASN A 183 11.58 -10.42 12.81
N GLU A 184 11.92 -11.66 12.45
CA GLU A 184 13.29 -12.06 12.07
C GLU A 184 13.82 -11.24 10.89
N ALA A 185 12.99 -11.03 9.86
CA ALA A 185 13.35 -10.22 8.69
C ALA A 185 13.61 -8.76 9.05
N ILE A 186 12.75 -8.16 9.89
CA ILE A 186 12.90 -6.78 10.39
C ILE A 186 14.20 -6.65 11.20
N LEU A 187 14.45 -7.56 12.14
CA LEU A 187 15.67 -7.54 12.95
C LEU A 187 16.94 -7.68 12.09
N LYS A 188 16.88 -8.51 11.04
CA LYS A 188 17.99 -8.67 10.09
C LYS A 188 18.23 -7.38 9.29
N ALA A 189 17.18 -6.71 8.84
CA ALA A 189 17.28 -5.42 8.15
C ALA A 189 17.91 -4.35 9.06
N TYR A 190 17.46 -4.24 10.32
CA TYR A 190 18.05 -3.30 11.28
C TYR A 190 19.52 -3.59 11.60
N ARG A 191 19.91 -4.87 11.70
CA ARG A 191 21.32 -5.22 11.90
C ARG A 191 22.16 -4.80 10.70
N ALA A 192 21.70 -5.05 9.48
CA ALA A 192 22.38 -4.64 8.25
C ALA A 192 22.54 -3.11 8.17
N ALA A 193 21.50 -2.36 8.58
CA ALA A 193 21.53 -0.90 8.67
C ALA A 193 22.64 -0.41 9.61
N LYS A 194 22.72 -0.99 10.83
CA LYS A 194 23.71 -0.61 11.84
C LYS A 194 25.15 -0.93 11.44
N THR A 195 25.36 -1.97 10.62
CA THR A 195 26.70 -2.36 10.15
C THR A 195 27.13 -1.65 8.87
N THR A 196 26.19 -1.00 8.18
CA THR A 196 26.51 -0.20 6.99
C THR A 196 27.00 1.16 7.49
N PRO A 197 28.25 1.57 7.19
CA PRO A 197 28.71 2.90 7.57
C PRO A 197 27.75 3.94 6.99
N PRO A 198 27.42 5.02 7.73
CA PRO A 198 26.61 6.10 7.19
C PRO A 198 27.17 6.46 5.83
N ARG A 199 26.35 6.33 4.78
CA ARG A 199 26.73 6.88 3.48
C ARG A 199 27.11 8.33 3.77
N PRO A 200 28.31 8.81 3.41
CA PRO A 200 28.65 10.21 3.62
C PRO A 200 27.48 11.01 3.07
N GLU A 201 26.83 11.74 3.97
CA GLU A 201 25.74 12.62 3.61
C GLU A 201 26.30 13.47 2.48
N LEU A 202 25.78 13.26 1.27
CA LEU A 202 26.12 14.13 0.16
C LEU A 202 25.72 15.49 0.68
N ALA A 203 26.72 16.29 1.09
CA ALA A 203 26.54 17.64 1.57
C ALA A 203 25.49 18.27 0.67
N PRO A 204 24.39 18.82 1.23
CA PRO A 204 23.19 19.16 0.48
C PRO A 204 23.64 19.78 -0.82
N ALA A 205 23.51 19.02 -1.91
CA ALA A 205 23.94 19.50 -3.21
C ALA A 205 23.15 20.78 -3.38
N THR A 206 23.85 21.91 -3.47
CA THR A 206 23.24 23.21 -3.68
C THR A 206 22.15 22.98 -4.71
N PRO A 207 20.86 23.17 -4.36
CA PRO A 207 19.79 22.75 -5.24
C PRO A 207 20.12 23.34 -6.61
N PRO A 208 20.26 22.52 -7.67
CA PRO A 208 20.41 23.08 -9.00
C PRO A 208 19.29 24.11 -9.12
N PRO A 209 19.59 25.36 -9.53
CA PRO A 209 18.62 26.44 -9.52
C PRO A 209 17.37 25.87 -10.11
N ALA A 210 16.29 25.82 -9.30
CA ALA A 210 15.05 25.20 -9.72
C ALA A 210 14.80 25.75 -11.11
N LEU A 211 14.81 24.88 -12.12
CA LEU A 211 14.30 25.23 -13.43
C LEU A 211 12.83 25.49 -13.13
N VAL A 212 12.53 26.75 -12.80
CA VAL A 212 11.19 27.28 -12.76
C VAL A 212 10.77 27.08 -14.18
N THR A 213 10.11 25.96 -14.45
CA THR A 213 9.44 25.72 -15.71
C THR A 213 8.62 26.97 -15.91
N ALA A 214 9.02 27.82 -16.86
CA ALA A 214 8.36 29.08 -17.11
C ALA A 214 6.93 28.72 -17.50
N THR A 215 6.02 28.75 -16.54
CA THR A 215 4.60 28.59 -16.78
C THR A 215 4.25 29.79 -17.65
N ARG A 216 4.09 29.55 -18.96
CA ARG A 216 3.62 30.57 -19.90
C ARG A 216 2.40 31.23 -19.28
N LEU A 217 2.47 32.53 -19.04
CA LEU A 217 1.38 33.28 -18.45
C LEU A 217 0.22 33.27 -19.45
N LYS A 218 -0.79 32.44 -19.18
CA LYS A 218 -2.07 32.50 -19.90
C LYS A 218 -2.84 33.72 -19.43
N LEU A 219 -2.60 34.86 -20.07
CA LEU A 219 -3.36 36.07 -19.85
C LEU A 219 -4.68 36.00 -20.65
N PRO A 220 -5.81 36.46 -20.07
CA PRO A 220 -7.05 36.69 -20.81
C PRO A 220 -6.85 37.57 -22.06
N GLU A 221 -7.61 37.32 -23.13
CA GLU A 221 -7.46 38.02 -24.42
C GLU A 221 -7.58 39.55 -24.29
N SER A 222 -8.40 40.05 -23.36
CA SER A 222 -8.58 41.49 -23.09
C SER A 222 -7.35 42.17 -22.47
N LEU A 223 -6.58 41.44 -21.66
CA LEU A 223 -5.35 41.98 -21.04
C LEU A 223 -4.20 41.94 -22.04
N THR A 224 -4.15 40.88 -22.84
CA THR A 224 -3.16 40.71 -23.90
C THR A 224 -3.23 41.84 -24.95
N SER A 225 -4.43 42.21 -25.40
CA SER A 225 -4.62 43.27 -26.39
C SER A 225 -4.24 44.64 -25.83
N ALA A 226 -4.62 44.93 -24.59
CA ALA A 226 -4.28 46.19 -23.92
C ALA A 226 -2.75 46.34 -23.73
N ILE A 227 -2.06 45.27 -23.30
CA ILE A 227 -0.61 45.28 -23.13
C ILE A 227 0.12 45.41 -24.46
N LYS A 228 -0.35 44.76 -25.53
CA LYS A 228 0.23 44.93 -26.88
C LYS A 228 0.06 46.35 -27.42
N ALA A 229 -1.12 46.95 -27.23
CA ALA A 229 -1.37 48.32 -27.65
C ALA A 229 -0.44 49.31 -26.92
N LYS A 230 -0.28 49.15 -25.60
CA LYS A 230 0.63 49.99 -24.82
C LYS A 230 2.10 49.76 -25.18
N ALA A 231 2.50 48.51 -25.44
CA ALA A 231 3.85 48.20 -25.90
C ALA A 231 4.17 48.85 -27.26
N ALA A 232 3.21 48.88 -28.19
CA ALA A 232 3.36 49.55 -29.48
C ALA A 232 3.42 51.08 -29.36
N GLU A 233 2.61 51.66 -28.48
CA GLU A 233 2.62 53.10 -28.17
C GLU A 233 3.99 53.51 -27.60
N VAL A 234 4.47 52.82 -26.57
CA VAL A 234 5.76 53.11 -25.92
C VAL A 234 6.94 52.88 -26.88
N ALA A 235 6.85 51.87 -27.75
CA ALA A 235 7.84 51.63 -28.80
C ALA A 235 7.84 52.74 -29.87
N SER A 236 6.68 53.32 -30.21
CA SER A 236 6.60 54.46 -31.14
C SER A 236 7.23 55.73 -30.57
N GLU A 237 7.31 55.84 -29.25
CA GLU A 237 8.02 56.89 -28.52
C GLU A 237 9.51 56.59 -28.33
N GLY A 238 10.02 55.47 -28.86
CA GLY A 238 11.42 55.05 -28.72
C GLY A 238 11.81 54.60 -27.32
N ARG A 239 10.83 54.31 -26.45
CA ARG A 239 11.01 53.84 -25.08
C ARG A 239 10.78 52.34 -24.97
N THR A 240 11.33 51.73 -23.92
CA THR A 240 11.08 50.32 -23.57
C THR A 240 9.92 50.22 -22.57
N LEU A 241 9.09 49.17 -22.72
CA LEU A 241 7.97 48.92 -21.81
C LEU A 241 8.48 48.66 -20.38
N THR A 242 7.96 49.42 -19.41
CA THR A 242 8.30 49.30 -17.99
C THR A 242 7.17 48.65 -17.18
N VAL A 243 7.48 48.28 -15.93
CA VAL A 243 6.51 47.70 -14.98
C VAL A 243 5.37 48.67 -14.68
N ASP A 244 5.68 49.98 -14.60
CA ASP A 244 4.69 51.01 -14.33
C ASP A 244 3.72 51.19 -15.51
N ASP A 245 4.20 51.06 -16.75
CA ASP A 245 3.34 51.10 -17.95
C ASP A 245 2.33 49.94 -17.97
N VAL A 246 2.75 48.74 -17.55
CA VAL A 246 1.88 47.56 -17.45
C VAL A 246 0.86 47.74 -16.33
N ARG A 247 1.26 48.26 -15.17
CA ARG A 247 0.37 48.49 -14.02
C ARG A 247 -0.61 49.64 -14.22
N ALA A 248 -0.24 50.64 -15.01
CA ALA A 248 -1.14 51.73 -15.41
C ALA A 248 -2.21 51.26 -16.40
N THR A 249 -1.89 50.26 -17.22
CA THR A 249 -2.79 49.71 -18.25
C THR A 249 -3.68 48.59 -17.71
N VAL A 250 -3.14 47.76 -16.82
CA VAL A 250 -3.84 46.60 -16.24
C VAL A 250 -3.62 46.53 -14.74
N ARG A 251 -4.70 46.30 -13.97
CA ARG A 251 -4.61 46.01 -12.54
C ARG A 251 -4.05 44.60 -12.30
N VAL A 252 -2.72 44.50 -12.27
CA VAL A 252 -1.96 43.29 -11.88
C VAL A 252 -1.02 43.59 -10.72
N SER A 253 -0.58 42.54 -10.01
CA SER A 253 0.46 42.65 -8.98
C SER A 253 1.81 43.04 -9.60
N ALA A 254 2.71 43.60 -8.77
CA ALA A 254 4.05 44.01 -9.21
C ALA A 254 4.84 42.82 -9.81
N ASP A 255 4.80 41.67 -9.12
CA ASP A 255 5.48 40.45 -9.56
C ASP A 255 4.99 39.96 -10.93
N MET A 256 3.68 40.07 -11.19
CA MET A 256 3.09 39.67 -12.47
C MET A 256 3.44 40.67 -13.58
N ALA A 257 3.48 41.97 -13.28
CA ALA A 257 3.91 42.99 -14.23
C ALA A 257 5.39 42.82 -14.63
N GLU A 258 6.28 42.48 -13.70
CA GLU A 258 7.68 42.15 -14.01
C GLU A 258 7.82 40.92 -14.90
N GLN A 259 6.97 39.92 -14.69
CA GLN A 259 6.99 38.71 -15.50
C GLN A 259 6.51 38.99 -16.94
N ILE A 260 5.47 39.83 -17.10
CA ILE A 260 4.96 40.29 -18.40
C ILE A 260 6.02 41.09 -19.16
N VAL A 261 6.68 42.05 -18.50
CA VAL A 261 7.74 42.86 -19.11
C VAL A 261 8.89 41.98 -19.60
N ARG A 262 9.33 41.01 -18.79
CA ARG A 262 10.35 40.03 -19.21
C ARG A 262 9.93 39.20 -20.42
N GLU A 263 8.68 38.74 -20.45
CA GLU A 263 8.18 37.91 -21.55
C GLU A 263 8.03 38.70 -22.87
N VAL A 264 7.65 39.98 -22.80
CA VAL A 264 7.58 40.88 -23.97
C VAL A 264 8.97 41.20 -24.52
N HIS A 265 9.95 41.51 -23.66
CA HIS A 265 11.33 41.79 -24.06
C HIS A 265 12.03 40.57 -24.66
N THR A 266 11.77 39.37 -24.13
CA THR A 266 12.40 38.13 -24.62
C THR A 266 11.90 37.72 -26.01
N ASN A 267 10.67 38.11 -26.39
CA ASN A 267 10.00 37.60 -27.58
C ASN A 267 9.67 38.66 -28.64
N ASN A 268 10.28 39.85 -28.59
CA ASN A 268 10.06 40.96 -29.53
C ASN A 268 8.55 41.19 -29.85
N GLY A 269 7.69 41.12 -28.83
CA GLY A 269 6.25 41.39 -28.95
C GLY A 269 5.36 40.29 -29.54
N HIS A 270 5.88 39.10 -29.89
CA HIS A 270 5.09 38.08 -30.61
C HIS A 270 4.47 36.95 -29.74
N ALA A 271 4.75 36.85 -28.44
CA ALA A 271 4.53 35.59 -27.70
C ALA A 271 3.25 35.45 -26.85
N PHE A 272 2.21 36.24 -27.06
CA PHE A 272 0.93 35.92 -26.41
C PHE A 272 0.20 34.86 -27.23
N THR A 273 0.33 33.59 -26.83
CA THR A 273 -0.38 32.44 -27.42
C THR A 273 -1.56 32.02 -26.52
N ARG A 274 -2.66 31.65 -27.17
CA ARG A 274 -4.00 31.34 -26.61
C ARG A 274 -4.02 30.17 -25.61
#